data_AF-A0A2N2C5H5-F1
#
_entry.id   AF-A0A2N2C5H5-F1
#
_cell.length_a   1.000
_cell.length_b   1.000
_cell.length_c   1.000
_cell.angle_alpha   90.00
_cell.angle_beta   90.00
_cell.angle_gamma   90.00
#
_symmetry.space_group_name_H-M   'P 1'
#
loop_
_entity.id
_entity.type
_entity.pdbx_description
1 polymer ?
#
loop_
_entity_poly.entity_id
_entity_poly.type
_entity_poly.pdbx_seq_one_letter_code
_entity_poly.pdbx_strand_id
1 'polypeptide(L)' 'MRNEKQALRAEASSHQDLKLRIDEMMTFLDCLPSELNEYDEQYTRTLIDKITVYDDHYIVEFKSGIEIQIDQ' A
#
# COMPACT_ATOMS: atom_id res chain seq x y z
N MET A 1 -4.66 15.23 -39.40
CA MET A 1 -5.07 13.90 -39.91
C MET A 1 -4.15 12.74 -39.51
N ARG A 2 -2.88 12.64 -39.97
CA ARG A 2 -2.00 11.49 -39.61
C ARG A 2 -1.49 11.52 -38.17
N ASN A 3 -1.05 12.69 -37.69
CA ASN A 3 -0.50 12.85 -36.35
C ASN A 3 -1.56 12.69 -35.25
N GLU A 4 -2.77 13.25 -35.43
CA GLU A 4 -3.88 13.09 -34.47
C GLU A 4 -4.27 11.62 -34.29
N LYS A 5 -4.28 10.85 -35.38
CA LYS A 5 -4.61 9.41 -35.33
C LYS A 5 -3.53 8.60 -34.60
N GLN A 6 -2.27 9.02 -34.65
CA GLN A 6 -1.18 8.41 -33.88
C GLN A 6 -1.24 8.81 -32.40
N ALA A 7 -1.56 10.08 -32.10
CA ALA A 7 -1.74 10.56 -30.74
C ALA A 7 -2.86 9.81 -30.01
N LEU A 8 -4.03 9.67 -30.64
CA LEU A 8 -5.17 8.92 -30.09
C LEU A 8 -4.83 7.44 -29.82
N ARG A 9 -3.99 6.83 -30.66
CA ARG A 9 -3.53 5.44 -30.47
C ARG A 9 -2.53 5.32 -29.30
N ALA A 10 -1.62 6.28 -29.17
CA ALA A 10 -0.67 6.31 -28.07
C ALA A 10 -1.39 6.53 -26.73
N GLU A 11 -2.37 7.43 -26.70
CA GLU A 11 -3.21 7.67 -25.52
C GLU A 11 -4.01 6.42 -25.13
N ALA A 12 -4.66 5.76 -26.09
CA ALA A 12 -5.38 4.51 -25.86
C ALA A 12 -4.46 3.39 -25.31
N SER A 13 -3.23 3.28 -25.84
CA SER A 13 -2.22 2.34 -25.32
C SER A 13 -1.84 2.66 -23.88
N SER A 14 -1.55 3.93 -23.56
CA SER A 14 -1.17 4.33 -22.21
C SER A 14 -2.27 4.09 -21.19
N HIS A 15 -3.53 4.29 -21.58
CA HIS A 15 -4.69 4.00 -20.74
C HIS A 15 -4.87 2.50 -20.52
N GLN A 16 -4.58 1.69 -21.54
CA GLN A 16 -4.63 0.23 -21.43
C GLN A 16 -3.52 -0.30 -20.50
N ASP A 17 -2.31 0.24 -20.59
CA ASP A 17 -1.19 -0.11 -19.70
C ASP A 17 -1.48 0.26 -18.25
N LEU A 18 -2.07 1.44 -18.01
CA LEU A 18 -2.49 1.86 -16.68
C LEU A 18 -3.55 0.92 -16.11
N LYS A 19 -4.55 0.55 -16.93
CA LYS A 19 -5.60 -0.38 -16.53
C LYS A 19 -5.02 -1.75 -16.16
N LEU A 20 -4.08 -2.26 -16.96
CA LEU A 20 -3.41 -3.54 -16.69
C LEU A 20 -2.68 -3.51 -15.34
N ARG A 21 -1.96 -2.43 -15.04
CA ARG A 21 -1.28 -2.27 -13.75
C ARG A 21 -2.25 -2.21 -12.57
N ILE A 22 -3.41 -1.57 -12.74
CA ILE A 22 -4.46 -1.54 -11.71
C ILE A 22 -5.04 -2.94 -11.50
N ASP A 23 -5.34 -3.67 -12.58
CA ASP A 23 -5.85 -5.04 -12.52
C ASP A 23 -4.85 -6.01 -11.87
N GLU A 24 -3.56 -5.87 -12.17
CA GLU A 24 -2.47 -6.60 -11.51
C GLU A 24 -2.39 -6.29 -10.01
N MET A 25 -2.50 -5.01 -9.63
CA MET A 25 -2.51 -4.61 -8.23
C MET A 25 -3.73 -5.13 -7.48
N MET A 26 -4.92 -5.08 -8.08
CA MET A 26 -6.13 -5.63 -7.48
C MET A 26 -6.00 -7.13 -7.27
N THR A 27 -5.54 -7.86 -8.30
CA THR A 27 -5.32 -9.31 -8.20
C THR A 27 -4.30 -9.64 -7.11
N PHE A 28 -3.21 -8.87 -7.01
CA PHE A 28 -2.22 -9.04 -5.96
C PHE A 28 -2.84 -8.86 -4.56
N LEU A 29 -3.64 -7.81 -4.36
CA LEU A 29 -4.32 -7.54 -3.10
C LEU A 29 -5.38 -8.59 -2.76
N ASP A 30 -6.15 -9.07 -3.73
CA ASP A 30 -7.15 -10.12 -3.55
C ASP A 30 -6.54 -11.48 -3.20
N CYS A 31 -5.30 -11.73 -3.66
CA CYS A 31 -4.53 -12.93 -3.30
C CYS A 31 -3.88 -12.83 -1.91
N LEU A 32 -3.84 -11.65 -1.29
CA LEU A 32 -3.35 -11.54 0.07
C LEU A 32 -4.39 -12.13 1.04
N PRO A 33 -3.97 -12.91 2.03
CA PRO A 33 -4.88 -13.42 3.05
C PRO A 33 -5.61 -12.24 3.71
N SER A 34 -6.94 -12.28 3.66
CA SER A 34 -7.83 -11.22 4.13
C SER A 34 -7.83 -11.02 5.64
N GLU A 35 -7.26 -11.97 6.39
CA GLU A 35 -7.19 -11.95 7.84
C GLU A 35 -5.80 -12.42 8.31
N LEU A 36 -5.11 -11.57 9.06
CA LEU A 36 -3.90 -11.94 9.78
C LEU A 36 -4.32 -12.79 11.00
N ASN A 37 -4.48 -14.10 10.82
CA ASN A 37 -4.90 -15.00 11.89
C ASN A 37 -3.80 -15.22 12.95
N GLU A 38 -2.55 -14.94 12.60
CA GLU A 38 -1.39 -15.07 13.47
C GLU A 38 -0.49 -13.85 13.34
N TYR A 39 0.20 -13.52 14.43
CA TYR A 39 1.17 -12.44 14.45
C TYR A 39 2.37 -12.76 13.55
N ASP A 40 2.63 -11.92 12.56
CA ASP A 40 3.83 -11.95 11.74
C ASP A 40 4.75 -10.79 12.13
N GLU A 41 5.91 -11.11 12.70
CA GLU A 41 6.89 -10.12 13.17
C GLU A 41 7.46 -9.28 12.02
N GLN A 42 7.77 -9.92 10.88
CA GLN A 42 8.39 -9.24 9.75
C GLN A 42 7.40 -8.29 9.07
N TYR A 43 6.14 -8.71 8.97
CA TYR A 43 5.07 -7.86 8.46
C TYR A 43 4.78 -6.70 9.42
N THR A 44 4.65 -6.96 10.71
CA THR A 44 4.39 -5.93 11.73
C THR A 44 5.49 -4.86 11.73
N ARG A 45 6.77 -5.28 11.67
CA ARG A 45 7.89 -4.34 11.59
C ARG A 45 7.90 -3.51 10.31
N THR A 46 7.30 -4.01 9.23
CA THR A 46 7.15 -3.27 7.97
C THR A 46 6.06 -2.20 8.07
N LEU A 47 5.02 -2.40 8.89
CA LEU A 47 3.92 -1.46 9.07
C LEU A 47 4.26 -0.29 10.00
N ILE A 48 5.17 -0.49 10.95
CA ILE A 48 5.61 0.55 11.89
C ILE A 48 6.46 1.59 11.15
N ASP A 49 6.19 2.87 11.41
CA ASP A 49 7.00 4.00 10.97
C ASP A 49 8.07 4.32 12.02
N LYS A 50 7.67 4.56 13.27
CA LYS A 50 8.59 4.74 14.41
C LYS A 50 7.92 4.37 15.74
N ILE A 51 8.75 4.21 16.77
CA ILE A 51 8.32 4.02 18.15
C ILE A 51 8.98 5.11 19.01
N THR A 52 8.18 5.85 19.76
CA THR A 52 8.64 6.84 20.74
C THR A 52 8.49 6.27 22.14
N VAL A 53 9.56 6.29 22.93
CA VAL A 53 9.60 5.74 24.28
C VAL A 53 9.52 6.87 25.30
N TYR A 54 8.59 6.77 26.23
CA TYR A 54 8.45 7.64 27.38
C TYR A 54 8.67 6.84 28.68
N ASP A 55 8.66 7.53 29.81
CA ASP A 55 8.91 6.91 31.12
C ASP A 55 7.82 5.89 31.50
N ASP A 56 6.57 6.15 31.14
CA ASP A 56 5.38 5.39 31.55
C ASP A 56 4.61 4.74 30.38
N HIS A 57 4.94 5.05 29.14
CA HIS A 57 4.25 4.53 27.97
C HIS A 57 5.13 4.50 26.71
N TYR A 58 4.58 3.88 25.67
CA TYR A 58 5.12 3.87 24.32
C TYR A 58 4.10 4.45 23.36
N ILE A 59 4.58 5.19 22.35
CA ILE A 59 3.77 5.60 21.21
C ILE A 59 4.29 4.87 19.97
N VAL A 60 3.43 4.08 19.33
CA VAL A 60 3.72 3.38 18.07
C VAL A 60 2.96 4.08 16.95
N GLU A 61 3.71 4.66 16.00
CA GLU A 61 3.16 5.29 14.80
C GLU A 61 3.31 4.33 13.61
N PHE A 62 2.19 4.04 12.94
CA PHE A 62 2.14 3.20 11.75
C PHE A 62 2.23 4.05 10.48
N LYS A 63 2.75 3.48 9.39
CA LYS A 63 2.82 4.14 8.08
C LYS A 63 1.46 4.54 7.50
N SER A 64 0.38 3.94 8.01
CA SER A 64 -1.00 4.33 7.68
C SER A 64 -1.43 5.65 8.34
N GLY A 65 -0.64 6.18 9.28
CA GLY A 65 -1.00 7.33 10.13
C GLY A 65 -1.78 6.95 11.39
N ILE A 66 -1.98 5.65 11.66
CA ILE A 66 -2.56 5.18 12.92
C ILE A 66 -1.52 5.34 14.03
N GLU A 67 -1.95 5.87 15.17
CA GLU A 67 -1.14 6.02 16.38
C GLU A 67 -1.76 5.20 17.50
N ILE A 68 -0.92 4.41 18.20
CA ILE A 68 -1.34 3.59 19.34
C ILE A 68 -0.44 3.93 20.53
N GLN A 69 -1.06 4.30 21.65
CA GLN A 69 -0.41 4.40 22.94
C GLN A 69 -0.50 3.06 23.69
N ILE A 70 0.62 2.60 24.23
CA ILE A 70 0.73 1.40 25.06
C ILE A 70 1.28 1.83 26.42
N ASP A 71 0.45 1.72 27.45
CA ASP A 71 0.87 1.96 28.83
C ASP A 71 1.74 0.80 29.32
N GLN A 72 2.76 1.08 30.15
CA GLN A 72 3.62 0.06 30.76
C GLN A 72 2.90 -0.88 31.73
#